data_AF-A0A183DDR9-F1
#
_entry.id   AF-A0A183DDR9-F1
#
_cell.length_a   1.000
_cell.length_b   1.000
_cell.length_c   1.000
_cell.angle_alpha   90.00
_cell.angle_beta   90.00
_cell.angle_gamma   90.00
#
_symmetry.space_group_name_H-M   'P 1'
#
loop_
_entity.id
_entity.type
_entity.pdbx_description
1 polymer ?
#
loop_
_entity_poly.entity_id
_entity_poly.type
_entity_poly.pdbx_seq_one_letter_code
_entity_poly.pdbx_strand_id
1 'polypeptide(L)'
;MSEQPKKEETKSARPMNPPPYSPEILDNLSKYSIVSLTYIGRELVQELLLRTYTLMTILTKSADRWHQQQGVSDPEQLLAYCEYILSKITEIRLRIDSVPKEKEISEDEFLAMMADPTPPQKPPELAAKEKTFELQRQKLVKLNTALKTMDWIAMASDPRILKKPDKSGC
;
A
#
# COMPACT_ATOMS: atom_id res chain seq x y z
N MET A 1 17.12 -34.28 -38.89
CA MET A 1 17.57 -33.20 -37.99
C MET A 1 16.36 -32.32 -37.74
N SER A 2 15.75 -32.43 -36.56
CA SER A 2 14.58 -31.62 -36.18
C SER A 2 15.06 -30.33 -35.53
N GLU A 3 14.76 -29.18 -36.12
CA GLU A 3 14.82 -27.90 -35.41
C GLU A 3 13.53 -27.72 -34.61
N GLN A 4 13.66 -27.58 -33.30
CA GLN A 4 12.56 -27.17 -32.42
C GLN A 4 12.33 -25.66 -32.57
N PRO A 5 11.08 -25.18 -32.66
CA PRO A 5 10.81 -23.76 -32.60
C PRO A 5 10.95 -23.28 -31.15
N LYS A 6 11.77 -22.24 -30.96
CA LYS A 6 11.93 -21.54 -29.67
C LYS A 6 10.59 -21.01 -29.20
N LYS A 7 10.18 -21.46 -28.01
CA LYS A 7 9.05 -20.92 -27.24
C LYS A 7 9.33 -19.44 -26.95
N GLU A 8 8.61 -18.54 -27.60
CA GLU A 8 8.51 -17.16 -27.14
C GLU A 8 7.82 -17.18 -25.77
N GLU A 9 8.54 -16.73 -24.75
CA GLU A 9 7.93 -16.39 -23.46
C GLU A 9 6.97 -15.22 -23.68
N THR A 10 5.71 -15.53 -23.95
CA THR A 10 4.60 -14.60 -23.76
C THR A 10 4.65 -14.14 -22.31
N LYS A 11 5.28 -12.98 -22.07
CA LYS A 11 5.08 -12.17 -20.87
C LYS A 11 3.59 -11.92 -20.78
N SER A 12 2.93 -12.68 -19.92
CA SER A 12 1.52 -12.51 -19.58
C SER A 12 1.31 -11.04 -19.22
N ALA A 13 0.62 -10.30 -20.08
CA ALA A 13 0.10 -9.00 -19.73
C ALA A 13 -0.70 -9.20 -18.45
N ARG A 14 -0.23 -8.60 -17.35
CA ARG A 14 -0.93 -8.63 -16.09
C ARG A 14 -2.35 -8.11 -16.38
N PRO A 15 -3.43 -8.85 -16.05
CA PRO A 15 -4.77 -8.33 -16.23
C PRO A 15 -4.89 -6.98 -15.51
N MET A 16 -5.78 -6.10 -15.98
CA MET A 16 -6.19 -4.86 -15.29
C MET A 16 -6.83 -5.25 -13.95
N ASN A 17 -6.00 -5.74 -13.05
CA ASN A 17 -6.28 -6.00 -11.65
C ASN A 17 -6.38 -4.65 -10.96
N PRO A 18 -7.16 -4.61 -9.87
CA PRO A 18 -7.71 -3.38 -9.36
C PRO A 18 -6.61 -2.37 -9.03
N PRO A 19 -6.93 -1.07 -9.08
CA PRO A 19 -6.02 -0.01 -8.66
C PRO A 19 -5.34 -0.37 -7.34
N PRO A 20 -4.09 0.09 -7.10
CA PRO A 20 -3.35 -0.22 -5.87
C PRO A 20 -4.13 0.18 -4.59
N TYR A 21 -5.09 1.09 -4.74
CA TYR A 21 -6.04 1.49 -3.72
C TYR A 21 -7.48 1.45 -4.25
N SER A 22 -8.43 1.09 -3.38
CA SER A 22 -9.85 1.18 -3.70
C SER A 22 -10.30 2.65 -3.88
N PRO A 23 -11.39 2.91 -4.64
CA PRO A 23 -11.97 4.24 -4.74
C PRO A 23 -12.29 4.84 -3.36
N GLU A 24 -12.75 4.02 -2.41
CA GLU A 24 -13.04 4.43 -1.04
C GLU A 24 -11.85 5.10 -0.35
N ILE A 25 -10.63 4.59 -0.58
CA ILE A 25 -9.40 5.17 0.00
C ILE A 25 -9.08 6.50 -0.72
N LEU A 26 -9.14 6.50 -2.05
CA LEU A 26 -8.78 7.65 -2.89
C LEU A 26 -9.80 8.80 -2.81
N ASP A 27 -11.05 8.54 -2.45
CA ASP A 27 -12.09 9.55 -2.26
C ASP A 27 -12.10 10.13 -0.84
N ASN A 28 -11.35 9.52 0.08
CA ASN A 28 -11.29 9.91 1.47
C ASN A 28 -9.87 10.30 1.93
N LEU A 29 -9.05 10.84 1.04
CA LEU A 29 -7.65 11.21 1.32
C LEU A 29 -7.51 12.18 2.51
N SER A 30 -8.52 12.99 2.83
CA SER A 30 -8.51 13.87 4.02
C SER A 30 -8.48 13.13 5.37
N LYS A 31 -8.83 11.85 5.42
CA LYS A 31 -8.84 11.04 6.65
C LYS A 31 -7.46 10.50 7.02
N TYR A 32 -6.50 10.58 6.11
CA TYR A 32 -5.19 9.95 6.26
C TYR A 32 -4.15 10.96 6.76
N SER A 33 -3.21 10.45 7.56
CA SER A 33 -2.06 11.24 8.02
C SER A 33 -1.14 11.60 6.85
N ILE A 34 -0.30 12.64 7.00
CA ILE A 34 0.71 13.03 6.01
C ILE A 34 1.60 11.84 5.64
N VAL A 35 2.02 11.07 6.64
CA VAL A 35 2.84 9.87 6.45
C VAL A 35 2.10 8.82 5.61
N SER A 36 0.83 8.58 5.90
CA SER A 36 0.01 7.67 5.08
C SER A 36 -0.14 8.19 3.64
N LEU A 37 -0.35 9.50 3.48
CA LEU A 37 -0.49 10.15 2.17
C LEU A 37 0.80 10.06 1.34
N THR A 38 2.00 10.13 1.95
CA THR A 38 3.26 9.95 1.22
C THR A 38 3.43 8.52 0.72
N TYR A 39 3.02 7.51 1.49
CA TYR A 39 3.01 6.11 1.02
C TYR A 39 2.02 5.90 -0.12
N ILE A 40 0.77 6.37 0.03
CA ILE A 40 -0.25 6.28 -1.01
C ILE A 40 0.23 6.97 -2.29
N GLY A 41 0.75 8.20 -2.17
CA GLY A 41 1.26 8.97 -3.30
C GLY A 41 2.40 8.26 -4.03
N ARG A 42 3.33 7.63 -3.30
CA ARG A 42 4.43 6.86 -3.89
C ARG A 42 3.93 5.70 -4.75
N GLU A 43 2.97 4.93 -4.24
CA GLU A 43 2.41 3.78 -4.97
C GLU A 43 1.58 4.24 -6.18
N LEU A 44 0.85 5.33 -6.06
CA LEU A 44 0.15 5.95 -7.20
C LEU A 44 1.12 6.42 -8.30
N VAL A 45 2.28 6.98 -7.94
CA VAL A 45 3.32 7.34 -8.93
C VAL A 45 3.86 6.10 -9.64
N GLN A 46 4.09 5.01 -8.92
CA GLN A 46 4.55 3.75 -9.53
C GLN A 46 3.51 3.17 -10.49
N GLU A 47 2.23 3.21 -10.10
CA GLU A 47 1.12 2.80 -10.96
C GLU A 47 1.03 3.69 -12.20
N LEU A 48 1.12 5.01 -12.04
CA LEU A 48 1.11 5.96 -13.15
C LEU A 48 2.24 5.67 -14.15
N LEU A 49 3.47 5.41 -13.67
CA LEU A 49 4.60 5.06 -14.52
C LEU A 49 4.32 3.79 -15.32
N LEU A 50 3.79 2.75 -14.67
CA LEU A 50 3.44 1.49 -15.32
C LEU A 50 2.37 1.67 -16.40
N ARG A 51 1.31 2.44 -16.10
CA ARG A 51 0.19 2.68 -17.01
C ARG A 51 0.59 3.56 -18.19
N THR A 52 1.41 4.59 -17.95
CA THR A 52 1.95 5.44 -19.01
C THR A 52 2.87 4.65 -19.95
N TYR A 53 3.72 3.76 -19.41
CA TYR A 53 4.54 2.86 -20.24
C TYR A 53 3.67 1.91 -21.08
N THR A 54 2.59 1.37 -20.49
CA THR A 54 1.63 0.51 -21.19
C THR A 54 0.94 1.27 -22.31
N LEU A 55 0.46 2.49 -22.03
CA LEU A 55 -0.16 3.38 -23.02
C LEU A 55 0.79 3.68 -24.18
N MET A 56 2.03 4.05 -23.88
CA MET A 56 3.05 4.31 -24.90
C MET A 56 3.33 3.07 -25.76
N THR A 57 3.34 1.88 -25.15
CA THR A 57 3.52 0.61 -25.88
C THR A 57 2.34 0.33 -26.81
N ILE A 58 1.10 0.58 -26.36
CA ILE A 58 -0.10 0.42 -27.18
C ILE A 58 -0.09 1.40 -28.34
N LEU A 59 0.18 2.68 -28.07
CA LEU A 59 0.21 3.72 -29.10
C LEU A 59 1.30 3.43 -30.14
N THR A 60 2.49 3.03 -29.72
CA THR A 60 3.59 2.64 -30.63
C THR A 60 3.23 1.43 -31.49
N LYS A 61 2.61 0.39 -30.89
CA LYS A 61 2.20 -0.82 -31.65
C LYS A 61 0.99 -0.57 -32.56
N SER A 62 0.12 0.37 -32.21
CA SER A 62 -1.04 0.75 -33.04
C SER A 62 -0.63 1.55 -34.28
N ALA A 63 0.52 2.23 -34.25
CA ALA A 63 1.11 2.87 -35.43
C ALA A 63 1.52 1.82 -36.49
N ASP A 64 1.89 0.62 -36.06
CA ASP A 64 2.06 -0.55 -36.93
C ASP A 64 0.70 -1.21 -37.20
N ARG A 65 0.07 -0.80 -38.30
CA ARG A 65 -1.27 -1.19 -38.80
C ARG A 65 -1.62 -2.69 -38.78
N TRP A 66 -0.66 -3.58 -38.51
CA TRP A 66 -0.85 -5.03 -38.51
C TRP A 66 -1.44 -5.61 -37.21
N HIS A 67 -1.34 -4.89 -36.08
CA HIS A 67 -1.67 -5.45 -34.74
C HIS A 67 -3.08 -5.11 -34.21
N GLN A 68 -3.91 -4.44 -35.00
CA GLN A 68 -5.21 -3.91 -34.54
C GLN A 68 -6.27 -4.98 -34.25
N GLN A 69 -6.00 -6.27 -34.51
CA GLN A 69 -6.97 -7.37 -34.36
C GLN A 69 -6.90 -8.15 -33.04
N GLN A 70 -5.93 -7.89 -32.15
CA GLN A 70 -5.78 -8.66 -30.90
C GLN A 70 -6.17 -7.86 -29.67
N GLY A 71 -7.47 -7.65 -29.43
CA GLY A 71 -8.07 -7.36 -28.12
C GLY A 71 -7.28 -6.43 -27.18
N VAL A 72 -6.66 -5.38 -27.74
CA VAL A 72 -5.78 -4.49 -26.99
C VAL A 72 -6.67 -3.60 -26.12
N SER A 73 -6.35 -3.53 -24.82
CA SER A 73 -7.01 -2.64 -23.86
C SER A 73 -7.24 -1.25 -24.45
N ASP A 74 -8.45 -0.71 -24.30
CA ASP A 74 -8.85 0.58 -24.84
C ASP A 74 -7.89 1.70 -24.38
N PRO A 75 -7.14 2.34 -25.30
CA PRO A 75 -6.19 3.39 -24.96
C PRO A 75 -6.88 4.63 -24.35
N GLU A 76 -8.13 4.91 -24.69
CA GLU A 76 -8.88 6.03 -24.11
C GLU A 76 -9.19 5.76 -22.63
N GLN A 77 -9.65 4.55 -22.30
CA GLN A 77 -9.87 4.15 -20.92
C GLN A 77 -8.57 4.19 -20.08
N LEU A 78 -7.45 3.77 -20.68
CA LEU A 78 -6.15 3.81 -20.00
C LEU A 78 -5.67 5.26 -19.78
N LEU A 79 -5.90 6.16 -20.74
CA LEU A 79 -5.60 7.58 -20.60
C LEU A 79 -6.44 8.22 -19.48
N ALA A 80 -7.76 7.98 -19.47
CA ALA A 80 -8.66 8.48 -18.43
C ALA A 80 -8.23 7.99 -17.03
N TYR A 81 -7.73 6.75 -16.93
CA TYR A 81 -7.20 6.22 -15.67
C TYR A 81 -5.89 6.90 -15.25
N CYS A 82 -4.98 7.19 -16.19
CA CYS A 82 -3.77 7.99 -15.90
C CYS A 82 -4.12 9.40 -15.41
N GLU A 83 -5.10 10.07 -16.03
CA GLU A 83 -5.60 11.38 -15.59
C GLU A 83 -6.18 11.32 -14.18
N TYR A 84 -6.97 10.29 -13.88
CA TYR A 84 -7.50 10.07 -12.54
C TYR A 84 -6.40 9.89 -11.48
N ILE A 85 -5.38 9.06 -11.76
CA ILE A 85 -4.25 8.88 -10.85
C ILE A 85 -3.51 10.20 -10.63
N LEU A 86 -3.23 10.94 -11.71
CA LEU A 86 -2.59 12.26 -11.64
C LEU A 86 -3.37 13.24 -10.76
N SER A 87 -4.70 13.29 -10.92
CA SER A 87 -5.57 14.10 -10.08
C SER A 87 -5.41 13.77 -8.60
N LYS A 88 -5.41 12.48 -8.24
CA LYS A 88 -5.23 12.03 -6.85
C LYS A 88 -3.82 12.32 -6.32
N ILE A 89 -2.77 12.21 -7.14
CA ILE A 89 -1.40 12.60 -6.76
C ILE A 89 -1.32 14.10 -6.46
N THR A 90 -1.90 14.94 -7.31
CA THR A 90 -1.96 16.39 -7.07
C THR A 90 -2.73 16.72 -5.80
N GLU A 91 -3.86 16.06 -5.59
CA GLU A 91 -4.66 16.20 -4.37
C GLU A 91 -3.85 15.86 -3.10
N ILE A 92 -3.07 14.77 -3.13
CA ILE A 92 -2.15 14.38 -2.07
C ILE A 92 -1.08 15.45 -1.85
N ARG A 93 -0.47 15.95 -2.93
CA ARG A 93 0.59 16.96 -2.85
C ARG A 93 0.12 18.23 -2.17
N LEU A 94 -1.05 18.74 -2.57
CA LEU A 94 -1.65 19.92 -1.96
C LEU A 94 -1.92 19.74 -0.47
N ARG A 95 -2.38 18.56 -0.05
CA ARG A 95 -2.58 18.25 1.37
C ARG A 95 -1.27 18.27 2.15
N ILE A 96 -0.22 17.65 1.61
CA ILE A 96 1.10 17.64 2.25
C ILE A 96 1.64 19.08 2.39
N ASP A 97 1.52 19.88 1.33
CA ASP A 97 2.02 21.26 1.31
C ASP A 97 1.19 22.22 2.18
N SER A 98 -0.09 21.91 2.44
CA SER A 98 -0.98 22.71 3.29
C SER A 98 -0.69 22.61 4.79
N VAL A 99 0.20 21.69 5.20
CA VAL A 99 0.53 21.48 6.62
C VAL A 99 1.39 22.64 7.11
N PRO A 100 0.99 23.36 8.16
CA PRO A 100 1.82 24.40 8.75
C PRO A 100 3.16 23.81 9.17
N LYS A 101 4.26 24.45 8.75
CA LYS A 101 5.58 24.10 9.25
C LYS A 101 5.62 24.39 10.75
N GLU A 102 6.17 23.47 11.54
CA GLU A 102 6.39 23.72 12.96
C GLU A 102 7.27 24.97 13.10
N LYS A 103 6.92 25.81 14.07
CA LYS A 103 7.66 27.04 14.36
C LYS A 103 9.05 26.64 14.85
N GLU A 104 10.09 27.11 14.16
CA GLU A 104 11.46 26.93 14.64
C GLU A 104 11.60 27.62 16.01
N ILE A 105 12.10 26.87 17.00
CA ILE A 105 12.38 27.38 18.34
C ILE A 105 13.62 28.28 18.22
N SER A 106 13.54 29.52 18.71
CA SER A 106 14.70 30.42 18.69
C SER A 106 15.75 30.00 19.72
N GLU A 107 17.00 30.43 19.54
CA GLU A 107 18.08 30.16 20.50
C GLU A 107 17.73 30.64 21.90
N ASP A 108 17.16 31.84 22.02
CA ASP A 108 16.73 32.42 23.30
C ASP A 108 15.59 31.63 23.94
N GLU A 109 14.62 31.16 23.14
CA GLU A 109 13.50 30.33 23.60
C GLU A 109 13.99 28.96 24.09
N PHE A 110 14.98 28.40 23.40
CA PHE A 110 15.65 27.17 23.80
C PHE A 110 16.42 27.34 25.12
N LEU A 111 17.20 28.41 25.27
CA LEU A 111 17.94 28.71 26.50
C LEU A 111 17.00 28.95 27.69
N ALA A 112 15.89 29.66 27.47
CA ALA A 112 14.86 29.87 28.49
C ALA A 112 14.22 28.55 28.94
N MET A 113 13.95 27.63 28.02
CA MET A 113 13.42 26.30 28.33
C MET A 113 14.39 25.46 29.16
N MET A 114 15.69 25.54 28.87
CA MET A 114 16.73 24.80 29.60
C MET A 114 17.03 25.38 30.98
N ALA A 115 16.77 26.68 31.18
CA ALA A 115 16.95 27.35 32.46
C ALA A 115 15.78 27.12 33.44
N ASP A 116 14.63 26.65 32.97
CA ASP A 116 13.48 26.33 33.80
C ASP A 116 13.73 25.02 34.60
N PRO A 117 13.77 25.06 35.94
CA PRO A 117 13.94 23.85 36.76
C PRO A 117 12.67 23.00 36.84
N THR A 118 11.56 23.46 36.26
CA THR A 118 10.28 22.75 36.29
C THR A 118 10.36 21.50 35.38
N PRO A 119 9.89 20.32 35.85
CA PRO A 119 9.84 19.14 35.00
C PRO A 119 8.96 19.41 33.77
N PRO A 120 9.41 19.01 32.56
CA PRO A 120 8.62 19.20 31.35
C PRO A 120 7.29 18.47 31.48
N GLN A 121 6.20 19.22 31.43
CA GLN A 121 4.86 18.66 31.47
C GLN A 121 4.49 18.15 30.09
N LYS A 122 4.05 16.88 30.03
CA LYS A 122 3.58 16.29 28.77
C LYS A 122 2.31 17.01 28.32
N PRO A 123 2.26 17.56 27.10
CA PRO A 123 1.04 18.16 26.56
C PRO A 123 -0.15 17.19 26.65
N PRO A 124 -1.35 17.67 27.00
CA PRO A 124 -2.53 16.83 27.17
C PRO A 124 -2.91 16.08 25.87
N GLU A 125 -2.64 16.70 24.71
CA GLU A 125 -2.83 16.07 23.40
C GLU A 125 -1.92 14.84 23.22
N LEU A 126 -0.64 14.93 23.60
CA LEU A 126 0.30 13.81 23.53
C LEU A 126 -0.10 12.69 24.49
N ALA A 127 -0.52 13.03 25.72
CA ALA A 127 -1.02 12.05 26.67
C ALA A 127 -2.26 11.30 26.14
N ALA A 128 -3.18 12.00 25.45
CA ALA A 128 -4.36 11.39 24.84
C ALA A 128 -4.00 10.46 23.66
N LYS A 129 -3.04 10.86 22.81
CA LYS A 129 -2.52 10.04 21.71
C LYS A 129 -1.84 8.77 22.23
N GLU A 130 -1.02 8.88 23.27
CA GLU A 130 -0.38 7.73 23.91
C GLU A 130 -1.39 6.74 24.48
N LYS A 131 -2.43 7.22 25.16
CA LYS A 131 -3.50 6.37 25.67
C LYS A 131 -4.21 5.61 24.55
N THR A 132 -4.45 6.28 23.43
CA THR A 132 -5.06 5.68 22.24
C THR A 132 -4.14 4.63 21.61
N PHE A 133 -2.84 4.94 21.49
CA PHE A 133 -1.83 4.02 20.99
C PHE A 133 -1.76 2.75 21.85
N GLU A 134 -1.72 2.90 23.18
CA GLU A 134 -1.66 1.77 24.10
C GLU A 134 -2.92 0.88 24.00
N LEU A 135 -4.10 1.49 23.86
CA LEU A 135 -5.33 0.75 23.63
C LEU A 135 -5.29 -0.06 22.32
N GLN A 136 -4.79 0.54 21.23
CA GLN A 136 -4.64 -0.13 19.94
C GLN A 136 -3.60 -1.26 20.01
N ARG A 137 -2.47 -1.03 20.68
CA ARG A 137 -1.43 -2.03 20.91
C ARG A 137 -1.99 -3.25 21.64
N GLN A 138 -2.77 -3.04 22.71
CA GLN A 138 -3.42 -4.12 23.44
C GLN A 138 -4.42 -4.91 22.58
N LYS A 139 -5.22 -4.21 21.76
CA LYS A 139 -6.14 -4.86 20.79
C LYS A 139 -5.36 -5.74 19.80
N LEU A 140 -4.27 -5.23 19.24
CA LEU A 140 -3.43 -5.96 18.30
C LEU A 140 -2.80 -7.20 18.93
N VAL A 141 -2.29 -7.08 20.16
CA VAL A 141 -1.76 -8.24 20.92
C VAL A 141 -2.84 -9.29 21.12
N LYS A 142 -4.06 -8.90 21.51
CA LYS A 142 -5.19 -9.83 21.68
C LYS A 142 -5.53 -10.55 20.38
N LEU A 143 -5.61 -9.83 19.26
CA LEU A 143 -5.89 -10.41 17.95
C LEU A 143 -4.77 -11.38 17.51
N ASN A 144 -3.51 -11.01 17.69
CA ASN A 144 -2.38 -11.88 17.37
C ASN A 144 -2.41 -13.17 18.20
N THR A 145 -2.65 -13.05 19.51
CA THR A 145 -2.81 -14.24 20.37
C THR A 145 -3.97 -15.12 19.91
N ALA A 146 -5.14 -14.53 19.60
CA ALA A 146 -6.28 -15.28 19.11
C ALA A 146 -6.00 -15.99 17.77
N LEU A 147 -5.30 -15.32 16.84
CA LEU A 147 -4.86 -15.91 15.58
C LEU A 147 -3.94 -17.11 15.81
N LYS A 148 -2.94 -16.98 16.68
CA LYS A 148 -2.05 -18.09 17.05
C LYS A 148 -2.80 -19.26 17.68
N THR A 149 -3.79 -18.98 18.53
CA THR A 149 -4.65 -20.02 19.11
C THR A 149 -5.46 -20.73 18.04
N MET A 150 -6.07 -20.00 17.10
CA MET A 150 -6.80 -20.60 15.98
C MET A 150 -5.89 -21.48 15.12
N ASP A 151 -4.69 -21.00 14.81
CA ASP A 151 -3.70 -21.73 14.02
C ASP A 151 -3.28 -23.03 14.72
N TRP A 152 -3.04 -22.97 16.03
CA TRP A 152 -2.75 -24.15 16.84
C TRP A 152 -3.92 -25.15 16.86
N ILE A 153 -5.17 -24.68 17.02
CA ILE A 153 -6.37 -25.53 16.97
C ILE A 153 -6.48 -26.21 15.59
N ALA A 154 -6.25 -25.46 14.51
CA ALA A 154 -6.28 -26.01 13.15
C ALA A 154 -5.23 -27.10 12.96
N MET A 155 -4.00 -26.90 13.45
CA MET A 155 -2.95 -27.92 13.41
C MET A 155 -3.26 -29.14 14.28
N ALA A 156 -3.76 -28.95 15.50
CA ALA A 156 -4.07 -30.06 16.41
C ALA A 156 -5.29 -30.89 15.95
N SER A 157 -6.20 -30.27 15.20
CA SER A 157 -7.43 -30.89 14.73
C SER A 157 -7.31 -31.50 13.32
N ASP A 158 -6.22 -31.29 12.59
CA ASP A 158 -6.05 -31.86 11.25
C ASP A 158 -5.73 -33.36 11.36
N PRO A 159 -6.65 -34.26 10.96
CA PRO A 159 -6.43 -35.70 11.05
C PRO A 159 -5.30 -36.20 10.14
N ARG A 160 -4.82 -35.37 9.20
CA ARG A 160 -3.65 -35.69 8.36
C ARG A 160 -2.33 -35.61 9.12
N ILE A 161 -2.30 -34.90 10.26
CA ILE A 161 -1.10 -34.71 11.09
C ILE A 161 -0.97 -35.82 12.15
N LEU A 162 -2.05 -36.55 12.42
CA LEU A 162 -2.03 -37.69 13.34
C LEU A 162 -1.21 -38.85 12.74
N LYS A 163 -0.28 -39.41 13.53
CA LYS A 163 0.46 -40.62 13.14
C LYS A 163 -0.53 -41.76 12.90
N LYS A 164 -0.42 -42.41 11.74
CA LYS A 164 -1.18 -43.63 11.47
C LYS A 164 -0.83 -44.68 12.53
N PRO A 165 -1.81 -45.47 13.02
CA PRO A 165 -1.52 -46.52 13.98
C PRO A 165 -0.50 -47.50 13.36
N ASP A 166 0.51 -47.86 14.14
CA ASP A 166 1.47 -48.89 13.74
C ASP A 166 0.69 -50.18 13.45
N LYS A 167 0.91 -50.72 12.26
CA LYS A 167 0.41 -52.05 11.90
C LYS A 167 1.29 -53.10 12.59
N SER A 168 1.14 -53.25 13.89
CA SER A 168 1.74 -54.36 14.64
C SER A 168 0.72 -54.92 15.63
N GLY A 169 0.13 -56.06 15.26
CA GLY A 169 -0.67 -56.86 16.18
C GLY A 169 -1.95 -57.47 15.60
N CYS A 170 -1.81 -58.27 14.53
CA CYS A 170 -2.60 -59.49 14.26
C CYS A 170 -1.78 -60.36 13.31
#